data_AF-A0A396GJH2-F1
#
_entry.id   AF-A0A396GJH2-F1
#
_cell.length_a   1.000
_cell.length_b   1.000
_cell.length_c   1.000
_cell.angle_alpha   90.00
_cell.angle_beta   90.00
_cell.angle_gamma   90.00
#
_symmetry.space_group_name_H-M   'P 1'
#
loop_
_entity.id
_entity.type
_entity.pdbx_description
1 polymer ?
#
loop_
_entity_poly.entity_id
_entity_poly.type
_entity_poly.pdbx_seq_one_letter_code
_entity_poly.pdbx_strand_id
1 'polypeptide(L)'
;MEPDKRHEAVQGLINLITFLETVVPVTVSYSLSLSSGDIITKKEDKMVRWEKKSSKFFIQKMDKPMGNALKYATYFSEAISEGVLCENHDLVPALSELITLGFMLKFKNEDIEFLMESKNLQIFFEDEKFLSSSFPSD
;
A
#
# COMPACT_ATOMS: atom_id res chain seq x y z
N MET A 1 5.81 9.90 14.41
CA MET A 1 4.43 9.53 14.80
C MET A 1 4.48 8.89 16.17
N GLU A 2 3.56 9.25 17.07
CA GLU A 2 3.46 8.63 18.40
C GLU A 2 3.06 7.15 18.31
N PRO A 3 3.46 6.30 19.27
CA PRO A 3 3.18 4.85 19.26
C PRO A 3 1.69 4.53 19.05
N ASP A 4 0.81 5.17 19.81
CA ASP A 4 -0.64 4.95 19.71
C ASP A 4 -1.17 5.20 18.29
N LYS A 5 -0.69 6.26 17.63
CA LYS A 5 -1.08 6.57 16.24
C LYS A 5 -0.56 5.55 15.23
N ARG A 6 0.64 5.01 15.46
CA ARG A 6 1.19 3.95 14.60
C ARG A 6 0.40 2.66 14.77
N HIS A 7 0.07 2.30 16.02
CA HIS A 7 -0.70 1.10 16.34
C HIS A 7 -2.11 1.21 15.78
N GLU A 8 -2.79 2.35 15.93
CA GLU A 8 -4.12 2.60 15.34
C GLU A 8 -4.10 2.46 13.82
N ALA A 9 -3.12 3.04 13.14
CA ALA A 9 -2.98 2.94 11.68
C ALA A 9 -2.81 1.49 11.22
N VAL A 10 -1.97 0.71 11.90
CA VAL A 10 -1.76 -0.72 11.60
C VAL A 10 -3.00 -1.54 11.95
N GLN A 11 -3.67 -1.24 13.07
CA GLN A 11 -4.86 -1.94 13.50
C GLN A 11 -6.05 -1.70 12.55
N GLY A 12 -6.13 -0.52 11.93
CA GLY A 12 -7.04 -0.25 10.83
C GLY A 12 -6.83 -1.20 9.66
N LEU A 13 -5.57 -1.44 9.27
CA LEU A 13 -5.22 -2.40 8.22
C LEU A 13 -5.58 -3.85 8.59
N ILE A 14 -5.33 -4.26 9.84
CA ILE A 14 -5.55 -5.64 10.27
C ILE A 14 -7.04 -5.95 10.45
N ASN A 15 -7.80 -5.04 11.08
CA ASN A 15 -9.15 -5.37 11.57
C ASN A 15 -10.30 -4.68 10.82
N LEU A 16 -10.06 -3.52 10.20
CA LEU A 16 -11.13 -2.69 9.64
C LEU A 16 -11.17 -2.72 8.11
N ILE A 17 -10.07 -3.11 7.50
CA ILE A 17 -9.91 -3.06 6.06
C ILE A 17 -10.42 -4.36 5.42
N THR A 18 -11.35 -4.24 4.47
CA THR A 18 -11.83 -5.37 3.67
C THR A 18 -11.10 -5.39 2.32
N PHE A 19 -10.53 -6.54 1.96
CA PHE A 19 -9.96 -6.77 0.64
C PHE A 19 -11.01 -7.45 -0.25
N LEU A 20 -11.37 -6.78 -1.34
CA LEU A 20 -12.33 -7.28 -2.34
C LEU A 20 -11.61 -7.54 -3.66
N GLU A 21 -11.70 -8.77 -4.12
CA GLU A 21 -11.18 -9.16 -5.43
C GLU A 21 -12.20 -8.85 -6.54
N THR A 22 -11.75 -8.26 -7.65
CA THR A 22 -12.57 -7.93 -8.82
C THR A 22 -11.98 -8.50 -10.10
N VAL A 23 -12.83 -9.08 -10.95
CA VAL A 23 -12.43 -9.52 -12.30
C VAL A 23 -12.43 -8.38 -13.33
N VAL A 24 -13.06 -7.24 -12.99
CA VAL A 24 -13.12 -6.06 -13.84
C VAL A 24 -11.92 -5.15 -13.56
N PRO A 25 -11.25 -4.59 -14.59
CA PRO A 25 -10.15 -3.66 -14.43
C PRO A 25 -10.48 -2.44 -13.57
N VAL A 26 -9.55 -2.05 -12.71
CA VAL A 26 -9.69 -0.87 -11.86
C VAL A 26 -9.14 0.35 -12.60
N THR A 27 -9.95 0.86 -13.53
CA THR A 27 -9.54 1.98 -14.39
C THR A 27 -9.80 3.33 -13.72
N VAL A 28 -8.81 4.22 -13.77
CA VAL A 28 -8.91 5.63 -13.40
C VAL A 28 -8.77 6.50 -14.65
N SER A 29 -9.43 7.65 -14.65
CA SER A 29 -9.39 8.61 -15.76
C SER A 29 -9.07 9.99 -15.22
N TYR A 30 -7.88 10.49 -15.50
CA TYR A 30 -7.45 11.84 -15.13
C TYR A 30 -7.68 12.76 -16.31
N SER A 31 -8.29 13.91 -16.07
CA SER A 31 -8.51 14.94 -17.10
C SER A 31 -7.93 16.26 -16.62
N LEU A 32 -7.05 16.86 -17.43
CA LEU A 32 -6.47 18.18 -17.16
C LEU A 32 -6.97 19.17 -18.20
N SER A 33 -7.67 20.21 -17.75
CA SER A 33 -8.10 21.32 -18.60
C SER A 33 -6.98 22.35 -18.70
N LEU A 34 -6.58 22.70 -19.93
CA LEU A 34 -5.55 23.67 -20.21
C LEU A 34 -6.15 25.07 -20.40
N SER A 35 -5.34 26.11 -20.22
CA SER A 35 -5.76 27.49 -20.47
C SER A 35 -6.10 27.77 -21.94
N SER A 36 -5.68 26.91 -22.88
CA SER A 36 -6.11 26.96 -24.29
C SER A 36 -7.56 26.53 -24.50
N GLY A 37 -8.20 25.92 -23.50
CA GLY A 37 -9.50 25.27 -23.60
C GLY A 37 -9.43 23.78 -23.96
N ASP A 38 -8.24 23.27 -24.28
CA ASP A 38 -8.03 21.84 -24.54
C ASP A 38 -8.10 21.01 -23.26
N ILE A 39 -8.56 19.76 -23.37
CA ILE A 39 -8.60 18.82 -22.26
C ILE A 39 -7.75 17.60 -22.60
N ILE A 40 -6.74 17.32 -21.78
CA ILE A 40 -5.93 16.11 -21.89
C ILE A 40 -6.50 15.06 -20.94
N THR A 41 -6.93 13.92 -21.49
CA THR A 41 -7.45 12.79 -20.71
C THR A 41 -6.49 11.60 -20.76
N LYS A 42 -6.05 11.14 -19.59
CA LYS A 42 -5.24 9.92 -19.43
C LYS A 42 -6.05 8.87 -18.68
N LYS A 43 -6.25 7.72 -19.32
CA LYS A 43 -6.81 6.52 -18.68
C LYS A 43 -5.70 5.58 -18.26
N GLU A 44 -5.82 5.03 -17.06
CA GLU A 44 -4.81 4.14 -16.50
C GLU A 44 -5.50 3.03 -15.71
N ASP A 45 -5.05 1.79 -15.88
CA ASP A 45 -5.50 0.67 -15.06
C ASP A 45 -4.58 0.59 -13.83
N LYS A 46 -5.11 0.99 -12.67
CA LYS A 46 -4.37 1.01 -11.41
C LYS A 46 -4.32 -0.36 -10.74
N MET A 47 -5.16 -1.32 -11.13
CA MET A 47 -5.21 -2.70 -10.60
C MET A 47 -5.56 -2.83 -9.11
N VAL A 48 -5.13 -1.89 -8.26
CA VAL A 48 -5.42 -1.80 -6.83
C VAL A 48 -5.94 -0.40 -6.53
N ARG A 49 -7.01 -0.32 -5.74
CA ARG A 49 -7.59 0.95 -5.31
C ARG A 49 -8.01 0.90 -3.86
N TRP A 50 -7.65 1.94 -3.11
CA TRP A 50 -8.19 2.24 -1.81
C TRP A 50 -9.48 3.07 -1.92
N GLU A 51 -10.50 2.72 -1.14
CA GLU A 51 -11.69 3.54 -0.97
C GLU A 51 -11.89 3.92 0.51
N LYS A 52 -11.47 5.14 0.85
CA LYS A 52 -11.51 5.69 2.22
C LYS A 52 -12.89 5.63 2.89
N LYS A 53 -13.98 5.85 2.15
CA LYS A 53 -15.34 5.93 2.73
C LYS A 53 -15.87 4.59 3.22
N SER A 54 -15.52 3.50 2.54
CA SER A 54 -16.00 2.16 2.83
C SER A 54 -14.96 1.31 3.56
N SER A 55 -13.73 1.84 3.72
CA SER A 55 -12.56 1.13 4.23
C SER A 55 -12.24 -0.14 3.44
N LYS A 56 -12.30 -0.07 2.11
CA LYS A 56 -12.10 -1.24 1.23
C LYS A 56 -10.95 -1.06 0.27
N PHE A 57 -10.18 -2.14 0.11
CA PHE A 57 -9.30 -2.31 -1.03
C PHE A 57 -9.99 -3.11 -2.12
N PHE A 58 -9.95 -2.61 -3.34
CA PHE A 58 -10.33 -3.34 -4.53
C PHE A 58 -9.06 -3.79 -5.23
N ILE A 59 -8.88 -5.10 -5.35
CA ILE A 59 -7.73 -5.72 -6.00
C ILE A 59 -8.23 -6.46 -7.22
N GLN A 60 -7.66 -6.13 -8.38
CA GLN A 60 -7.97 -6.82 -9.61
C GLN A 60 -7.33 -8.21 -9.61
N LYS A 61 -8.17 -9.23 -9.81
CA LYS A 61 -7.73 -10.60 -10.06
C LYS A 61 -6.90 -10.63 -11.32
N MET A 62 -5.73 -11.27 -11.25
CA MET A 62 -4.85 -11.43 -12.38
C MET A 62 -4.66 -12.91 -12.73
N ASP A 63 -5.25 -13.31 -13.86
CA ASP A 63 -5.17 -14.68 -14.38
C ASP A 63 -3.90 -14.93 -15.21
N LYS A 64 -3.08 -13.90 -15.47
CA LYS A 64 -1.82 -14.00 -16.24
C LYS A 64 -0.62 -13.61 -15.37
N PRO A 65 0.58 -14.19 -15.64
CA PRO A 65 1.80 -13.78 -14.96
C PRO A 65 2.01 -12.28 -15.14
N MET A 66 2.41 -11.59 -14.06
CA MET A 66 2.65 -10.14 -14.02
C MET A 66 3.50 -9.70 -15.22
N GLY A 67 2.86 -9.15 -16.25
CA GLY A 67 3.59 -8.62 -17.42
C GLY A 67 4.56 -7.50 -17.02
N ASN A 68 4.21 -6.74 -15.96
CA ASN A 68 5.09 -5.76 -15.33
C ASN A 68 4.92 -5.83 -13.81
N ALA A 69 5.78 -6.61 -13.16
CA ALA A 69 5.72 -6.84 -11.72
C ALA A 69 5.89 -5.54 -10.91
N LEU A 70 6.81 -4.69 -11.35
CA LEU A 70 7.08 -3.39 -10.75
C LEU A 70 5.87 -2.46 -10.80
N LYS A 71 5.14 -2.44 -11.92
CA LYS A 71 3.94 -1.61 -12.08
C LYS A 71 2.87 -1.98 -11.04
N TYR A 72 2.58 -3.27 -10.90
CA TYR A 72 1.63 -3.72 -9.89
C TYR A 72 2.14 -3.46 -8.47
N ALA A 73 3.40 -3.76 -8.18
CA ALA A 73 4.01 -3.48 -6.88
C ALA A 73 3.89 -2.00 -6.52
N THR A 74 4.06 -1.11 -7.50
CA THR A 74 3.91 0.35 -7.31
C THR A 74 2.48 0.71 -6.92
N TYR A 75 1.47 0.27 -7.67
CA TYR A 75 0.08 0.62 -7.34
C TYR A 75 -0.43 -0.05 -6.06
N PHE A 76 -0.02 -1.30 -5.82
CA PHE A 76 -0.30 -1.99 -4.58
C PHE A 76 0.25 -1.20 -3.40
N SER A 77 1.52 -0.81 -3.47
CA SER A 77 2.19 -0.08 -2.40
C SER A 77 1.61 1.30 -2.17
N GLU A 78 1.28 2.03 -3.24
CA GLU A 78 0.65 3.35 -3.16
C GLU A 78 -0.71 3.25 -2.46
N ALA A 79 -1.57 2.32 -2.91
CA ALA A 79 -2.90 2.14 -2.33
C ALA A 79 -2.82 1.75 -0.84
N ILE A 80 -1.99 0.76 -0.49
CA ILE A 80 -1.83 0.32 0.91
C ILE A 80 -1.32 1.49 1.77
N SER A 81 -0.33 2.24 1.28
CA SER A 81 0.23 3.37 2.01
C SER A 81 -0.79 4.49 2.22
N GLU A 82 -1.61 4.81 1.21
CA GLU A 82 -2.71 5.76 1.35
C GLU A 82 -3.77 5.31 2.35
N GLY A 83 -4.04 4.00 2.43
CA GLY A 83 -4.96 3.43 3.41
C GLY A 83 -4.45 3.50 4.83
N VAL A 84 -3.20 3.06 5.05
CA VAL A 84 -2.56 3.02 6.38
C VAL A 84 -2.29 4.44 6.89
N LEU A 85 -1.78 5.33 6.03
CA LEU A 85 -1.37 6.68 6.40
C LEU A 85 -2.42 7.72 5.99
N CYS A 86 -3.70 7.37 6.11
CA CYS A 86 -4.80 8.23 5.64
C CYS A 86 -4.90 9.61 6.35
N GLU A 87 -4.18 9.79 7.45
CA GLU A 87 -4.01 11.05 8.20
C GLU A 87 -2.62 11.67 8.06
N ASN A 88 -1.64 10.95 7.48
CA ASN A 88 -0.23 11.33 7.40
C ASN A 88 0.27 11.23 5.95
N HIS A 89 -0.38 11.96 5.04
CA HIS A 89 -0.15 11.86 3.60
C HIS A 89 1.31 12.15 3.18
N ASP A 90 2.05 12.96 3.94
CA ASP A 90 3.46 13.27 3.67
C ASP A 90 4.37 12.04 3.78
N LEU A 91 3.95 11.01 4.53
CA LEU A 91 4.70 9.77 4.72
C LEU A 91 4.34 8.69 3.69
N VAL A 92 3.28 8.89 2.91
CA VAL A 92 2.81 7.93 1.90
C VAL A 92 3.90 7.55 0.89
N PRO A 93 4.69 8.51 0.31
CA PRO A 93 5.73 8.14 -0.64
C PRO A 93 6.81 7.23 -0.03
N ALA A 94 7.23 7.52 1.20
CA ALA A 94 8.26 6.75 1.88
C ALA A 94 7.81 5.33 2.20
N LEU A 95 6.58 5.16 2.71
CA LEU A 95 6.01 3.84 2.97
C LEU A 95 5.78 3.06 1.67
N SER A 96 5.31 3.74 0.62
CA SER A 96 5.08 3.11 -0.68
C SER A 96 6.37 2.58 -1.30
N GLU A 97 7.50 3.29 -1.16
CA GLU A 97 8.80 2.80 -1.61
C GLU A 97 9.21 1.53 -0.86
N LEU A 98 9.08 1.51 0.46
CA LEU A 98 9.43 0.36 1.30
C LEU A 98 8.57 -0.87 0.97
N ILE A 99 7.25 -0.71 0.82
CA ILE A 99 6.36 -1.80 0.44
C ILE A 99 6.69 -2.29 -0.98
N THR A 100 7.05 -1.39 -1.90
CA THR A 100 7.43 -1.78 -3.27
C THR A 100 8.68 -2.64 -3.25
N LEU A 101 9.70 -2.24 -2.50
CA LEU A 101 10.93 -3.03 -2.32
C LEU A 101 10.63 -4.38 -1.66
N GLY A 102 9.86 -4.40 -0.57
CA GLY A 102 9.47 -5.63 0.11
C GLY A 102 8.69 -6.58 -0.80
N PHE A 103 7.80 -6.05 -1.63
CA PHE A 103 7.05 -6.82 -2.62
C PHE A 103 7.98 -7.46 -3.66
N MET A 104 8.94 -6.70 -4.19
CA MET A 104 9.93 -7.21 -5.15
C MET A 104 10.85 -8.28 -4.54
N LEU A 105 11.12 -8.18 -3.23
CA LEU A 105 11.84 -9.18 -2.44
C LEU A 105 10.93 -10.34 -1.96
N LYS A 106 9.66 -10.34 -2.36
CA LYS A 106 8.64 -11.35 -1.99
C LYS A 106 8.45 -11.50 -0.48
N PHE A 107 8.72 -10.45 0.29
CA PHE A 107 8.62 -10.42 1.75
C PHE A 107 9.32 -11.60 2.46
N LYS A 108 10.46 -12.05 1.93
CA LYS A 108 11.29 -13.06 2.60
C LYS A 108 11.98 -12.46 3.81
N ASN A 109 11.93 -13.14 4.95
CA ASN A 109 12.46 -12.62 6.22
C ASN A 109 13.90 -12.11 6.10
N GLU A 110 14.83 -12.91 5.54
CA GLU A 110 16.24 -12.54 5.36
C GLU A 110 16.41 -11.27 4.50
N ASP A 111 15.66 -11.16 3.41
CA ASP A 111 15.73 -10.01 2.50
C ASP A 111 15.10 -8.75 3.12
N ILE A 112 14.05 -8.92 3.93
CA ILE A 112 13.39 -7.82 4.65
C ILE A 112 14.25 -7.32 5.80
N GLU A 113 14.92 -8.22 6.53
CA GLU A 113 15.87 -7.87 7.58
C GLU A 113 17.00 -7.01 7.00
N PHE A 114 17.62 -7.46 5.90
CA PHE A 114 18.64 -6.67 5.20
C PHE A 114 18.09 -5.33 4.68
N LEU A 115 16.87 -5.30 4.12
CA LEU A 115 16.25 -4.06 3.66
C LEU A 115 16.10 -3.06 4.83
N MET A 116 15.62 -3.53 5.99
CA MET A 116 15.47 -2.71 7.18
C MET A 116 16.79 -2.16 7.67
N GLU A 117 17.83 -3.00 7.79
CA GLU A 117 19.18 -2.59 8.15
C GLU A 117 19.72 -1.52 7.19
N SER A 118 19.60 -1.76 5.88
CA SER A 118 20.10 -0.84 4.84
C SER A 118 19.43 0.54 4.86
N LYS A 119 18.17 0.59 5.32
CA LYS A 119 17.38 1.81 5.46
C LYS A 119 17.44 2.40 6.88
N ASN A 120 18.27 1.84 7.77
CA ASN A 120 18.38 2.21 9.19
C ASN A 120 17.02 2.21 9.90
N LEU A 121 16.19 1.21 9.60
CA LEU A 121 14.88 1.03 10.22
C LEU A 121 15.03 0.11 11.44
N GLN A 122 14.44 0.53 12.55
CA GLN A 122 14.36 -0.25 13.78
C GLN A 122 12.90 -0.40 14.19
N ILE A 123 12.53 -1.58 14.65
CA ILE A 123 11.24 -1.81 15.33
C ILE A 123 11.43 -1.43 16.79
N PHE A 124 10.60 -0.52 17.29
CA PHE A 124 10.58 -0.17 18.70
C PHE A 124 9.95 -1.30 19.52
N PHE A 125 10.38 -1.46 20.76
CA PHE A 125 9.91 -2.53 21.65
C PHE A 125 8.38 -2.55 21.81
N GLU A 126 7.76 -1.37 21.88
CA GLU A 126 6.30 -1.25 21.97
C GLU A 126 5.60 -1.76 20.71
N ASP A 127 6.19 -1.54 19.54
CA ASP A 127 5.66 -1.98 18.25
C ASP A 127 5.82 -3.50 18.08
N GLU A 128 6.96 -4.07 18.52
CA GLU A 128 7.19 -5.51 18.53
C GLU A 128 6.18 -6.22 19.44
N LYS A 129 5.94 -5.69 20.64
CA LYS A 129 4.94 -6.20 21.57
C LYS A 129 3.52 -6.13 20.99
N PHE A 130 3.18 -5.02 20.32
CA PHE A 130 1.89 -4.87 19.65
C PHE A 130 1.71 -5.91 18.52
N LEU A 131 2.71 -6.06 17.64
CA LEU A 131 2.67 -7.00 16.52
C LEU A 131 2.57 -8.45 16.99
N SER A 132 3.40 -8.86 17.96
CA SER A 132 3.37 -10.21 18.53
C SER A 132 2.05 -10.56 19.23
N SER A 133 1.36 -9.56 19.81
CA SER A 133 0.02 -9.77 20.37
C SER A 133 -1.08 -9.89 19.31
N SER A 134 -0.88 -9.26 18.14
CA SER A 134 -1.86 -9.26 17.04
C SER A 134 -1.69 -10.46 16.10
N PHE A 135 -0.48 -11.00 16.01
CA PHE A 135 -0.11 -12.18 15.24
C PHE A 135 0.64 -13.17 16.14
N PRO A 136 -0.07 -13.89 17.03
CA PRO A 136 0.58 -14.92 17.84
C PRO A 136 1.16 -16.00 16.92
N SER A 137 2.44 -16.30 17.11
CA SER A 137 3.06 -17.45 16.46
C SER A 137 2.39 -18.73 16.96
N ASP A 138 1.85 -19.55 16.04
CA ASP A 138 1.42 -20.92 16.35
C ASP A 138 2.57 -21.79 16.88
#